data_AF-A0A6J1FU34-F1
#
_entry.id   AF-A0A6J1FU34-F1
#
_cell.length_a   1.000
_cell.length_b   1.000
_cell.length_c   1.000
_cell.angle_alpha   90.00
_cell.angle_beta   90.00
_cell.angle_gamma   90.00
#
_symmetry.space_group_name_H-M   'P 1'
#
loop_
_entity.id
_entity.type
_entity.pdbx_description
1 polymer ?
#
loop_
_entity_poly.entity_id
_entity_poly.type
_entity_poly.pdbx_seq_one_letter_code
_entity_poly.pdbx_strand_id
1 'polypeptide(L)'
;MEKTRQVLLCMVVAFSLATHIGAALGYGAFGGRTHLVGRDGLCLDTMLLLGYYPPTHLSQCEQRKSSQLWSILEDGTIRISDVRFCLVPKSQSTEFVGANVVAMDCSKEIRHDMKWTKNKDGTIHHDESGLVLTAKPGRTVTVEVNENLPSQSWEATETFIPMVANIKWLDNLCLKSIEGENSYVTLNECSRDDKNQRWALYGDGTIRQNEYRHLCLTSSERNYGAMVVVSRCADKPQQRWGLAEDSTINHPNTNLVMDVRREVPLLPPMIVVDKHDGAASQRWTIY
;
A
#
# COMPACT_ATOMS: atom_id res chain seq x y z
N MET A 1 -39.78 -47.75 -43.73
CA MET A 1 -39.64 -46.29 -43.54
C MET A 1 -39.24 -46.03 -42.11
N GLU A 2 -37.93 -45.84 -41.94
CA GLU A 2 -37.22 -45.24 -40.81
C GLU A 2 -37.99 -44.05 -40.16
N LYS A 3 -38.14 -44.01 -38.82
CA LYS A 3 -37.30 -43.26 -37.83
C LYS A 3 -37.46 -41.74 -38.01
N THR A 4 -37.68 -40.86 -37.03
CA THR A 4 -37.38 -40.87 -35.59
C THR A 4 -38.09 -39.65 -34.97
N ARG A 5 -38.52 -39.79 -33.72
CA ARG A 5 -39.02 -38.75 -32.80
C ARG A 5 -38.17 -37.47 -32.79
N GLN A 6 -38.83 -36.31 -32.91
CA GLN A 6 -38.33 -35.01 -32.45
C GLN A 6 -38.38 -34.97 -30.92
N VAL A 7 -37.23 -34.79 -30.29
CA VAL A 7 -37.09 -34.52 -28.86
C VAL A 7 -37.04 -33.01 -28.69
N LEU A 8 -38.05 -32.46 -28.00
CA LEU A 8 -38.12 -31.08 -27.57
C LEU A 8 -37.24 -30.93 -26.30
N LEU A 9 -36.07 -30.31 -26.42
CA LEU A 9 -35.19 -30.06 -25.29
C LEU A 9 -35.56 -28.71 -24.64
N CYS A 10 -36.29 -28.78 -23.52
CA CYS A 10 -36.45 -27.66 -22.59
C CYS A 10 -35.15 -27.45 -21.83
N MET A 11 -34.36 -26.43 -22.19
CA MET A 11 -33.26 -25.95 -21.35
C MET A 11 -33.79 -24.85 -20.44
N VAL A 12 -34.11 -25.25 -19.20
CA VAL A 12 -34.24 -24.35 -18.06
C VAL A 12 -32.84 -23.87 -17.71
N VAL A 13 -32.47 -22.65 -18.10
CA VAL A 13 -31.26 -21.99 -17.58
C VAL A 13 -31.64 -21.40 -16.24
N ALA A 14 -31.39 -22.16 -15.17
CA ALA A 14 -31.51 -21.68 -13.81
C ALA A 14 -30.40 -20.65 -13.53
N PHE A 15 -30.83 -19.44 -13.17
CA PHE A 15 -29.99 -18.46 -12.49
C PHE A 15 -29.43 -19.08 -11.21
N SER A 16 -28.11 -19.17 -11.10
CA SER A 16 -27.43 -19.26 -9.83
C SER A 16 -26.39 -18.16 -9.77
N LEU A 17 -26.80 -17.03 -9.17
CA LEU A 17 -25.89 -16.06 -8.57
C LEU A 17 -25.06 -16.80 -7.52
N ALA A 18 -23.82 -17.13 -7.84
CA ALA A 18 -22.80 -17.36 -6.84
C ALA A 18 -21.86 -16.15 -6.85
N THR A 19 -22.31 -15.06 -6.22
CA THR A 19 -21.42 -13.98 -5.78
C THR A 19 -20.55 -14.51 -4.65
N HIS A 20 -19.47 -15.18 -5.00
CA HIS A 20 -18.33 -15.31 -4.09
C HIS A 20 -17.50 -14.03 -4.25
N ILE A 21 -17.92 -12.97 -3.56
CA ILE A 21 -17.01 -11.85 -3.25
C ILE A 21 -16.08 -12.37 -2.16
N GLY A 22 -15.07 -13.14 -2.57
CA GLY A 22 -13.85 -13.24 -1.81
C GLY A 22 -13.18 -11.88 -1.92
N ALA A 23 -13.13 -11.14 -0.81
CA ALA A 23 -12.27 -9.97 -0.69
C ALA A 23 -10.82 -10.44 -0.82
N ALA A 24 -10.34 -10.55 -2.04
CA ALA A 24 -8.91 -10.55 -2.30
C ALA A 24 -8.42 -9.15 -1.92
N LEU A 25 -7.66 -9.06 -0.84
CA LEU A 25 -6.74 -7.94 -0.58
C LEU A 25 -5.65 -8.00 -1.66
N GLY A 26 -6.02 -7.76 -2.91
CA GLY A 26 -5.15 -7.76 -4.06
C GLY A 26 -4.70 -6.33 -4.32
N TYR A 27 -3.47 -6.01 -3.90
CA TYR A 27 -2.75 -4.83 -4.35
C TYR A 27 -2.84 -4.72 -5.88
N GLY A 28 -3.35 -3.59 -6.39
CA GLY A 28 -3.74 -3.28 -7.77
C GLY A 28 -3.25 -4.21 -8.89
N ALA A 29 -4.22 -4.76 -9.64
CA ALA A 29 -3.99 -5.58 -10.81
C ALA A 29 -3.33 -4.82 -11.96
N PHE A 30 -2.39 -5.47 -12.65
CA PHE A 30 -1.88 -5.05 -13.95
C PHE A 30 -3.05 -4.81 -14.94
N GLY A 31 -2.97 -3.74 -15.73
CA GLY A 31 -3.92 -3.45 -16.82
C GLY A 31 -5.15 -2.58 -16.47
N GLY A 32 -5.42 -2.31 -15.19
CA GLY A 32 -6.49 -1.39 -14.76
C GLY A 32 -6.09 0.09 -14.76
N ARG A 33 -7.06 1.01 -14.83
CA ARG A 33 -6.85 2.44 -14.54
C ARG A 33 -7.08 2.67 -13.05
N THR A 34 -6.04 3.04 -12.34
CA THR A 34 -6.08 3.21 -10.87
C THR A 34 -5.43 4.53 -10.47
N HIS A 35 -5.71 4.98 -9.26
CA HIS A 35 -4.92 6.00 -8.61
C HIS A 35 -3.64 5.36 -8.05
N LEU A 36 -2.52 6.07 -8.15
CA LEU A 36 -1.31 5.75 -7.41
C LEU A 36 -1.27 6.62 -6.16
N VAL A 37 -1.70 6.05 -5.04
CA VAL A 37 -1.82 6.73 -3.75
C VAL A 37 -0.56 6.47 -2.95
N GLY A 38 0.08 7.52 -2.45
CA GLY A 38 1.29 7.43 -1.67
C GLY A 38 1.19 8.21 -0.36
N ARG A 39 2.28 8.89 -0.03
CA ARG A 39 2.45 9.68 1.19
C ARG A 39 1.20 10.48 1.57
N ASP A 40 0.75 10.27 2.80
CA ASP A 40 -0.40 10.96 3.41
C ASP A 40 -1.74 10.76 2.69
N GLY A 41 -1.85 9.70 1.87
CA GLY A 41 -3.06 9.40 1.09
C GLY A 41 -3.25 10.34 -0.11
N LEU A 42 -2.18 10.99 -0.57
CA LEU A 42 -2.20 11.84 -1.74
C LEU A 42 -1.95 11.02 -3.01
N CYS A 43 -2.51 11.48 -4.12
CA CYS A 43 -2.41 10.82 -5.42
C CYS A 43 -1.27 11.41 -6.25
N LEU A 44 -0.58 10.54 -6.99
CA LEU A 44 0.29 10.94 -8.08
C LEU A 44 -0.55 11.63 -9.17
N ASP A 45 -0.19 12.87 -9.48
CA ASP A 45 -0.86 13.71 -10.45
C ASP A 45 0.20 14.32 -11.38
N THR A 46 -0.23 14.76 -12.56
CA THR A 46 0.63 15.44 -13.52
C THR A 46 -0.12 16.58 -14.19
N MET A 47 0.61 17.64 -14.50
CA MET A 47 0.03 18.81 -15.16
C MET A 47 0.20 18.70 -16.66
N LEU A 48 -0.63 17.88 -17.34
CA LEU A 48 -0.50 17.55 -18.77
C LEU A 48 -0.43 18.75 -19.72
N LEU A 49 -0.96 19.92 -19.32
CA LEU A 49 -0.94 21.14 -20.13
C LEU A 49 0.42 21.87 -20.11
N LEU A 50 1.41 21.40 -19.34
CA LEU A 50 2.71 22.06 -19.18
C LEU A 50 3.84 21.38 -19.95
N GLY A 51 4.22 21.98 -21.08
CA GLY A 51 5.49 21.73 -21.76
C GLY A 51 5.70 20.32 -22.32
N TYR A 52 6.94 20.03 -22.73
CA TYR A 52 7.32 18.74 -23.32
C TYR A 52 7.54 17.63 -22.28
N TYR A 53 7.75 18.01 -21.02
CA TYR A 53 7.96 17.11 -19.88
C TYR A 53 7.08 17.54 -18.71
N PRO A 54 5.77 17.25 -18.73
CA PRO A 54 4.86 17.61 -17.65
C PRO A 54 5.36 17.07 -16.30
N PRO A 55 5.57 17.92 -15.28
CA PRO A 55 6.05 17.47 -13.99
C PRO A 55 4.97 16.69 -13.24
N THR A 56 5.38 15.65 -12.52
CA THR A 56 4.48 14.96 -11.59
C THR A 56 4.59 15.54 -10.19
N HIS A 57 3.50 15.44 -9.44
CA HIS A 57 3.40 15.94 -8.07
C HIS A 57 2.35 15.15 -7.30
N LEU A 58 2.33 15.30 -5.98
CA LEU A 58 1.25 14.82 -5.15
C LEU A 58 0.11 15.83 -5.09
N SER A 59 -1.11 15.41 -5.35
CA SER A 59 -2.31 16.25 -5.21
C SER A 59 -3.42 15.50 -4.44
N GLN A 60 -4.46 16.23 -4.03
CA GLN A 60 -5.61 15.59 -3.39
C GLN A 60 -6.27 14.64 -4.39
N CYS A 61 -6.59 13.42 -3.96
CA CYS A 61 -7.19 12.43 -4.84
C CYS A 61 -8.61 12.83 -5.29
N GLU A 62 -8.87 12.66 -6.58
CA GLU A 62 -10.14 13.00 -7.23
C GLU A 62 -10.57 11.85 -8.15
N GLN A 63 -11.76 11.26 -7.90
CA GLN A 63 -12.22 10.04 -8.58
C GLN A 63 -12.21 10.12 -10.11
N ARG A 64 -12.55 11.30 -10.67
CA ARG A 64 -12.77 11.48 -12.12
C ARG A 64 -11.66 12.26 -12.81
N LYS A 65 -10.56 12.56 -12.11
CA LYS A 65 -9.48 13.37 -12.68
C LYS A 65 -8.53 12.49 -13.47
N SER A 66 -8.59 12.59 -14.80
CA SER A 66 -7.77 11.77 -15.71
C SER A 66 -6.27 11.93 -15.50
N SER A 67 -5.82 13.08 -15.00
CA SER A 67 -4.40 13.32 -14.71
C SER A 67 -3.85 12.57 -13.49
N GLN A 68 -4.73 11.93 -12.72
CA GLN A 68 -4.38 11.06 -11.58
C GLN A 68 -4.62 9.58 -11.86
N LEU A 69 -5.12 9.24 -13.06
CA LEU A 69 -5.40 7.87 -13.43
C LEU A 69 -4.23 7.29 -14.21
N TRP A 70 -3.62 6.27 -13.62
CA TRP A 70 -2.43 5.61 -14.13
C TRP A 70 -2.71 4.12 -14.38
N SER A 71 -1.99 3.56 -15.34
CA SER A 71 -1.99 2.13 -15.65
C SER A 71 -0.57 1.62 -15.59
N ILE A 72 -0.34 0.61 -14.75
CA ILE A 72 0.90 -0.15 -14.70
C ILE A 72 0.72 -1.32 -15.68
N LEU A 73 1.54 -1.34 -16.73
CA LEU A 73 1.44 -2.30 -17.81
C LEU A 73 2.50 -3.39 -17.70
N GLU A 74 2.26 -4.53 -18.36
CA GLU A 74 3.19 -5.66 -18.39
C GLU A 74 4.52 -5.34 -19.11
N ASP A 75 4.53 -4.30 -19.95
CA ASP A 75 5.75 -3.80 -20.62
C ASP A 75 6.70 -3.03 -19.67
N GLY A 76 6.32 -2.91 -18.39
CA GLY A 76 7.04 -2.19 -17.34
C GLY A 76 6.73 -0.69 -17.30
N THR A 77 5.94 -0.15 -18.23
CA THR A 77 5.62 1.28 -18.22
C THR A 77 4.48 1.61 -17.26
N ILE A 78 4.55 2.80 -16.66
CA ILE A 78 3.45 3.41 -15.92
C ILE A 78 2.91 4.55 -16.77
N ARG A 79 1.69 4.42 -17.27
CA ARG A 79 1.11 5.36 -18.24
C ARG A 79 -0.06 6.12 -17.64
N ILE A 80 -0.19 7.38 -18.02
CA ILE A 80 -1.42 8.12 -17.73
C ILE A 80 -2.58 7.62 -18.60
N SER A 81 -3.81 7.89 -18.19
CA SER A 81 -5.06 7.40 -18.80
C SER A 81 -5.16 7.56 -20.34
N ASP A 82 -4.41 8.46 -20.98
CA ASP A 82 -4.40 8.66 -22.43
C ASP A 82 -3.38 7.78 -23.20
N VAL A 83 -2.69 6.85 -22.51
CA VAL A 83 -1.65 5.91 -22.99
C VAL A 83 -0.47 6.51 -23.76
N ARG A 84 -0.49 7.83 -24.00
CA ARG A 84 0.50 8.56 -24.75
C ARG A 84 1.74 8.84 -23.90
N PHE A 85 1.55 9.16 -22.63
CA PHE A 85 2.63 9.54 -21.74
C PHE A 85 2.98 8.42 -20.75
N CYS A 86 4.27 8.18 -20.60
CA CYS A 86 4.87 7.30 -19.60
C CYS A 86 5.52 8.12 -18.49
N LEU A 87 5.50 7.57 -17.28
CA LEU A 87 6.25 8.07 -16.13
C LEU A 87 7.73 7.79 -16.34
N VAL A 88 8.59 8.82 -16.23
CA VAL A 88 10.04 8.68 -16.42
C VAL A 88 10.82 9.59 -15.45
N PRO A 89 11.99 9.18 -14.95
CA PRO A 89 12.88 10.09 -14.26
C PRO A 89 13.57 11.01 -15.27
N LYS A 90 13.58 12.31 -15.00
CA LYS A 90 14.27 13.33 -15.78
C LYS A 90 15.57 13.70 -15.08
N SER A 91 16.67 13.07 -15.48
CA SER A 91 18.02 13.53 -15.15
C SER A 91 18.66 14.27 -16.32
N GLN A 92 19.45 15.29 -16.00
CA GLN A 92 20.35 15.95 -16.97
C GLN A 92 21.78 15.38 -16.89
N SER A 93 22.03 14.45 -15.97
CA SER A 93 23.32 13.80 -15.75
C SER A 93 23.16 12.27 -15.78
N THR A 94 24.28 11.56 -15.71
CA THR A 94 24.31 10.11 -15.54
C THR A 94 23.90 9.66 -14.13
N GLU A 95 23.72 10.60 -13.19
CA GLU A 95 23.26 10.33 -11.83
C GLU A 95 21.75 10.55 -11.76
N PHE A 96 21.01 9.52 -11.33
CA PHE A 96 19.56 9.59 -11.23
C PHE A 96 19.07 9.97 -9.84
N VAL A 97 19.90 9.91 -8.79
CA VAL A 97 19.44 10.20 -7.42
C VAL A 97 18.94 11.65 -7.33
N GLY A 98 17.71 11.83 -6.84
CA GLY A 98 17.06 13.14 -6.75
C GLY A 98 16.48 13.64 -8.07
N ALA A 99 16.56 12.89 -9.16
CA ALA A 99 15.96 13.28 -10.43
C ALA A 99 14.43 13.37 -10.29
N ASN A 100 13.86 14.47 -10.80
CA ASN A 100 12.41 14.66 -10.82
C ASN A 100 11.76 13.63 -11.73
N VAL A 101 10.60 13.13 -11.33
CA VAL A 101 9.78 12.27 -12.18
C VAL A 101 8.82 13.12 -12.98
N VAL A 102 8.70 12.82 -14.27
CA VAL A 102 7.89 13.58 -15.24
C VAL A 102 7.09 12.61 -16.10
N ALA A 103 6.11 13.14 -16.82
CA ALA A 103 5.48 12.45 -17.93
C ALA A 103 6.25 12.74 -19.23
N MET A 104 6.44 11.73 -20.09
CA MET A 104 7.07 11.88 -21.40
C MET A 104 6.31 11.05 -22.44
N ASP A 105 6.19 11.57 -23.67
CA ASP A 105 5.57 10.86 -24.79
C ASP A 105 6.36 9.57 -25.10
N CYS A 106 5.70 8.43 -24.97
CA CYS A 106 6.26 7.10 -25.21
C CYS A 106 5.49 6.34 -26.30
N SER A 107 4.70 7.05 -27.11
CA SER A 107 3.88 6.45 -28.18
C SER A 107 4.71 5.84 -29.32
N LYS A 108 5.96 6.28 -29.48
CA LYS A 108 6.85 5.87 -30.60
C LYS A 108 7.78 4.72 -30.23
N GLU A 109 8.31 4.72 -29.01
CA GLU A 109 9.31 3.75 -28.56
C GLU A 109 9.32 3.69 -27.02
N ILE A 110 9.46 2.48 -26.47
CA ILE A 110 9.65 2.24 -25.05
C ILE A 110 11.12 1.93 -24.82
N ARG A 111 11.78 2.72 -23.96
CA ARG A 111 13.19 2.57 -23.61
C ARG A 111 13.35 1.99 -22.21
N HIS A 112 14.57 1.57 -21.86
CA HIS A 112 14.89 1.02 -20.55
C HIS A 112 14.65 2.04 -19.41
N ASP A 113 14.90 3.32 -19.66
CA ASP A 113 14.66 4.43 -18.71
C ASP A 113 13.18 4.78 -18.48
N MET A 114 12.26 4.01 -19.07
CA MET A 114 10.82 4.16 -18.89
C MET A 114 10.18 3.00 -18.14
N LYS A 115 10.99 2.01 -17.74
CA LYS A 115 10.50 0.77 -17.14
C LYS A 115 10.58 0.81 -15.62
N TRP A 116 9.55 0.25 -15.02
CA TRP A 116 9.33 0.23 -13.60
C TRP A 116 8.81 -1.14 -13.16
N THR A 117 9.24 -1.56 -11.98
CA THR A 117 8.76 -2.76 -11.32
C THR A 117 8.06 -2.38 -10.03
N LYS A 118 6.75 -2.67 -9.92
CA LYS A 118 6.00 -2.54 -8.66
C LYS A 118 6.10 -3.82 -7.85
N ASN A 119 6.67 -3.72 -6.66
CA ASN A 119 6.82 -4.82 -5.72
C ASN A 119 5.54 -5.03 -4.89
N LYS A 120 5.45 -6.22 -4.28
CA LYS A 120 4.37 -6.59 -3.34
C LYS A 120 4.31 -5.69 -2.11
N ASP A 121 5.46 -5.13 -1.68
CA ASP A 121 5.56 -4.23 -0.53
C ASP A 121 5.14 -2.78 -0.82
N GLY A 122 4.66 -2.49 -2.04
CA GLY A 122 4.24 -1.16 -2.48
C GLY A 122 5.38 -0.29 -3.03
N THR A 123 6.62 -0.77 -3.04
CA THR A 123 7.75 -0.04 -3.64
C THR A 123 7.66 -0.09 -5.16
N ILE A 124 7.91 1.04 -5.84
CA ILE A 124 7.99 1.11 -7.30
C ILE A 124 9.45 1.41 -7.69
N HIS A 125 10.14 0.42 -8.24
CA HIS A 125 11.53 0.51 -8.69
C HIS A 125 11.62 1.02 -10.11
N HIS A 126 12.61 1.87 -10.39
CA HIS A 126 13.02 2.22 -11.74
C HIS A 126 14.09 1.23 -12.21
N ASP A 127 13.79 0.47 -13.26
CA ASP A 127 14.56 -0.73 -13.62
C ASP A 127 16.02 -0.41 -14.01
N GLU A 128 16.26 0.69 -14.73
CA GLU A 128 17.61 1.04 -15.20
C GLU A 128 18.52 1.51 -14.06
N SER A 129 17.99 2.30 -13.12
CA SER A 129 18.80 2.91 -12.05
C SER A 129 18.82 2.11 -10.74
N GLY A 130 17.86 1.20 -10.54
CA GLY A 130 17.62 0.51 -9.26
C GLY A 130 17.02 1.40 -8.15
N LEU A 131 16.84 2.69 -8.39
CA LEU A 131 16.21 3.66 -7.48
C LEU A 131 14.70 3.46 -7.40
N VAL A 132 14.05 4.13 -6.45
CA VAL A 132 12.60 3.98 -6.19
C VAL A 132 11.84 5.30 -6.27
N LEU A 133 10.61 5.23 -6.75
CA LEU A 133 9.68 6.36 -6.80
C LEU A 133 9.41 6.87 -5.38
N THR A 134 9.65 8.16 -5.15
CA THR A 134 9.64 8.75 -3.81
C THR A 134 8.86 10.06 -3.78
N ALA A 135 7.92 10.16 -2.82
CA ALA A 135 7.12 11.35 -2.55
C ALA A 135 7.78 12.27 -1.49
N LYS A 136 8.32 13.41 -1.92
CA LYS A 136 8.99 14.35 -1.01
C LYS A 136 7.99 15.27 -0.28
N PRO A 137 8.35 15.85 0.88
CA PRO A 137 7.48 16.76 1.64
C PRO A 137 6.95 17.96 0.84
N GLY A 138 7.70 18.43 -0.16
CA GLY A 138 7.32 19.52 -1.05
C GLY A 138 6.30 19.14 -2.14
N ARG A 139 5.65 17.97 -2.03
CA ARG A 139 4.73 17.38 -3.03
C ARG A 139 5.39 17.06 -4.37
N THR A 140 6.71 17.15 -4.47
CA THR A 140 7.46 16.69 -5.63
C THR A 140 7.66 15.18 -5.57
N VAL A 141 7.82 14.58 -6.75
CA VAL A 141 8.08 13.15 -6.89
C VAL A 141 9.42 12.96 -7.59
N THR A 142 10.30 12.20 -6.96
CA THR A 142 11.68 11.97 -7.41
C THR A 142 12.00 10.47 -7.40
N VAL A 143 13.15 10.10 -7.96
CA VAL A 143 13.75 8.77 -7.76
C VAL A 143 14.88 8.86 -6.72
N GLU A 144 14.89 7.95 -5.76
CA GLU A 144 15.80 7.99 -4.61
C GLU A 144 16.33 6.60 -4.25
N VAL A 145 17.34 6.54 -3.39
CA VAL A 145 17.82 5.29 -2.81
C VAL A 145 16.71 4.68 -1.96
N ASN A 146 16.48 3.37 -2.09
CA ASN A 146 15.46 2.68 -1.30
C ASN A 146 15.88 2.55 0.17
N GLU A 147 15.18 3.26 1.04
CA GLU A 147 15.35 3.22 2.50
C GLU A 147 14.14 2.58 3.20
N ASN A 148 13.16 2.11 2.41
CA ASN A 148 11.87 1.58 2.86
C ASN A 148 11.06 2.57 3.70
N LEU A 149 11.10 3.85 3.30
CA LEU A 149 10.33 4.90 3.95
C LEU A 149 8.85 4.83 3.54
N PRO A 150 7.93 5.36 4.37
CA PRO A 150 6.55 5.59 3.95
C PRO A 150 6.44 6.39 2.64
N SER A 151 7.29 7.40 2.43
CA SER A 151 7.34 8.15 1.16
C SER A 151 7.67 7.33 -0.08
N GLN A 152 8.17 6.11 0.09
CA GLN A 152 8.57 5.20 -0.97
C GLN A 152 7.58 4.05 -1.17
N SER A 153 6.42 4.12 -0.50
CA SER A 153 5.34 3.16 -0.64
C SER A 153 4.20 3.76 -1.44
N TRP A 154 3.65 2.95 -2.34
CA TRP A 154 2.57 3.34 -3.23
C TRP A 154 1.54 2.22 -3.36
N GLU A 155 0.28 2.59 -3.23
CA GLU A 155 -0.86 1.74 -3.46
C GLU A 155 -1.49 2.09 -4.81
N ALA A 156 -1.64 1.07 -5.67
CA ALA A 156 -2.43 1.18 -6.89
C ALA A 156 -3.86 0.72 -6.56
N THR A 157 -4.81 1.65 -6.54
CA THR A 157 -6.19 1.39 -6.07
C THR A 157 -7.23 2.25 -6.78
N GLU A 158 -8.46 1.74 -6.89
CA GLU A 158 -9.62 2.51 -7.35
C GLU A 158 -10.26 3.34 -6.21
N THR A 159 -9.95 2.98 -4.96
CA THR A 159 -10.46 3.62 -3.75
C THR A 159 -9.31 4.23 -2.97
N PHE A 160 -9.14 5.56 -3.05
CA PHE A 160 -8.06 6.29 -2.38
C PHE A 160 -8.37 6.68 -0.92
N ILE A 161 -9.52 6.23 -0.39
CA ILE A 161 -9.87 6.45 1.01
C ILE A 161 -9.19 5.36 1.84
N PRO A 162 -8.38 5.70 2.86
CA PRO A 162 -7.73 4.71 3.71
C PRO A 162 -8.76 3.76 4.34
N MET A 163 -8.51 2.46 4.27
CA MET A 163 -9.35 1.46 4.93
C MET A 163 -9.31 1.69 6.44
N VAL A 164 -10.49 1.70 7.09
CA VAL A 164 -10.60 1.75 8.54
C VAL A 164 -11.03 0.39 9.05
N ALA A 165 -10.23 -0.21 9.92
CA ALA A 165 -10.44 -1.56 10.41
C ALA A 165 -9.95 -1.72 11.85
N ASN A 166 -10.38 -2.80 12.50
CA ASN A 166 -9.78 -3.28 13.73
C ASN A 166 -8.64 -4.25 13.38
N ILE A 167 -7.57 -4.24 14.17
CA ILE A 167 -6.45 -5.18 14.03
C ILE A 167 -6.58 -6.20 15.16
N LYS A 168 -7.04 -7.40 14.83
CA LYS A 168 -7.30 -8.47 15.79
C LYS A 168 -6.13 -9.43 15.88
N TRP A 169 -5.84 -9.84 17.10
CA TRP A 169 -4.95 -10.90 17.48
C TRP A 169 -5.73 -12.12 17.99
N LEU A 170 -5.03 -13.11 18.53
CA LEU A 170 -5.59 -14.29 19.18
C LEU A 170 -6.60 -13.93 20.30
N ASP A 171 -7.42 -14.91 20.66
CA ASP A 171 -8.38 -14.82 21.77
C ASP A 171 -9.36 -13.65 21.70
N ASN A 172 -9.68 -13.19 20.49
CA ASN A 172 -10.58 -12.05 20.26
C ASN A 172 -10.10 -10.74 20.91
N LEU A 173 -8.78 -10.57 21.00
CA LEU A 173 -8.15 -9.34 21.44
C LEU A 173 -7.81 -8.47 20.24
N CYS A 174 -8.01 -7.16 20.36
CA CYS A 174 -7.75 -6.17 19.35
C CYS A 174 -6.67 -5.20 19.81
N LEU A 175 -5.83 -4.80 18.85
CA LEU A 175 -4.83 -3.76 19.01
C LEU A 175 -5.52 -2.45 19.39
N LYS A 176 -5.15 -1.91 20.54
CA LYS A 176 -5.69 -0.68 21.09
C LYS A 176 -4.55 0.26 21.39
N SER A 177 -4.74 1.55 21.13
CA SER A 177 -3.84 2.58 21.64
C SER A 177 -4.61 3.54 22.54
N ILE A 178 -3.94 4.10 23.53
CA ILE A 178 -4.50 5.25 24.25
C ILE A 178 -4.24 6.53 23.44
N GLU A 179 -5.07 7.55 23.67
CA GLU A 179 -4.87 8.87 23.08
C GLU A 179 -3.53 9.47 23.54
N GLY A 180 -2.81 10.10 22.60
CA GLY A 180 -1.55 10.80 22.87
C GLY A 180 -0.38 10.30 22.04
N GLU A 181 0.61 11.17 21.87
CA GLU A 181 1.89 10.85 21.23
C GLU A 181 2.79 10.02 22.16
N ASN A 182 3.57 9.10 21.59
CA ASN A 182 4.44 8.16 22.30
C ASN A 182 3.67 7.25 23.27
N SER A 183 2.41 6.96 22.94
CA SER A 183 1.56 6.10 23.74
C SER A 183 1.83 4.63 23.46
N TYR A 184 1.70 3.80 24.50
CA TYR A 184 1.78 2.36 24.36
C TYR A 184 0.57 1.82 23.61
N VAL A 185 0.83 0.75 22.87
CA VAL A 185 -0.19 -0.07 22.24
C VAL A 185 -0.42 -1.29 23.13
N THR A 186 -1.67 -1.66 23.33
CA THR A 186 -2.10 -2.77 24.17
C THR A 186 -3.06 -3.67 23.42
N LEU A 187 -3.42 -4.79 24.04
CA LEU A 187 -4.45 -5.70 23.56
C LEU A 187 -5.62 -5.72 24.54
N ASN A 188 -6.83 -5.55 24.02
CA ASN A 188 -8.07 -5.55 24.79
C ASN A 188 -9.13 -6.35 24.04
N GLU A 189 -10.20 -6.77 24.72
CA GLU A 189 -11.33 -7.41 24.03
C GLU A 189 -11.82 -6.54 22.87
N CYS A 190 -12.01 -7.19 21.71
CA CYS A 190 -12.43 -6.50 20.51
C CYS A 190 -13.83 -5.88 20.66
N SER A 191 -13.92 -4.58 20.37
CA SER A 191 -15.17 -3.84 20.31
C SER A 191 -15.19 -2.93 19.08
N ARG A 192 -16.24 -3.04 18.27
CA ARG A 192 -16.45 -2.17 17.11
C ARG A 192 -16.73 -0.72 17.52
N ASP A 193 -17.28 -0.53 18.70
CA ASP A 193 -17.63 0.79 19.23
C ASP A 193 -16.42 1.51 19.86
N ASP A 194 -15.37 0.77 20.22
CA ASP A 194 -14.14 1.35 20.77
C ASP A 194 -13.32 2.02 19.66
N LYS A 195 -13.40 3.36 19.61
CA LYS A 195 -12.67 4.18 18.64
C LYS A 195 -11.15 4.01 18.71
N ASN A 196 -10.63 3.66 19.89
CA ASN A 196 -9.20 3.49 20.12
C ASN A 196 -8.66 2.15 19.58
N GLN A 197 -9.55 1.27 19.10
CA GLN A 197 -9.20 0.04 18.38
C GLN A 197 -9.32 0.18 16.86
N ARG A 198 -9.72 1.36 16.36
CA ARG A 198 -9.88 1.60 14.92
C ARG A 198 -8.61 2.20 14.35
N TRP A 199 -8.09 1.54 13.34
CA TRP A 199 -6.86 1.89 12.66
C TRP A 199 -7.15 2.19 11.20
N ALA A 200 -6.47 3.20 10.68
CA ALA A 200 -6.53 3.58 9.30
C ALA A 200 -5.29 3.10 8.56
N LEU A 201 -5.50 2.32 7.52
CA LEU A 201 -4.47 1.72 6.70
C LEU A 201 -4.28 2.59 5.46
N TYR A 202 -3.15 3.29 5.37
CA TYR A 202 -2.84 4.21 4.28
C TYR A 202 -2.00 3.52 3.20
N GLY A 203 -2.14 3.97 1.95
CA GLY A 203 -1.37 3.45 0.81
C GLY A 203 0.15 3.71 0.88
N ASP A 204 0.58 4.60 1.76
CA ASP A 204 2.00 4.81 2.10
C ASP A 204 2.55 3.75 3.09
N GLY A 205 1.76 2.73 3.43
CA GLY A 205 2.14 1.65 4.34
C GLY A 205 2.13 2.07 5.81
N THR A 206 1.64 3.26 6.15
CA THR A 206 1.44 3.64 7.55
C THR A 206 0.11 3.11 8.08
N ILE A 207 0.13 2.68 9.34
CA ILE A 207 -1.07 2.33 10.11
C ILE A 207 -1.30 3.46 11.11
N ARG A 208 -2.41 4.18 11.02
CA ARG A 208 -2.65 5.41 11.80
C ARG A 208 -3.84 5.25 12.74
N GLN A 209 -3.85 5.96 13.86
CA GLN A 209 -5.06 6.05 14.68
C GLN A 209 -6.20 6.66 13.87
N ASN A 210 -7.40 6.09 13.92
CA ASN A 210 -8.51 6.57 13.08
C ASN A 210 -8.93 8.01 13.42
N GLU A 211 -9.08 8.33 14.70
CA GLU A 211 -9.50 9.68 15.14
C GLU A 211 -8.35 10.69 15.01
N TYR A 212 -7.09 10.24 15.12
CA TYR A 212 -5.89 11.09 15.10
C TYR A 212 -4.92 10.66 13.99
N ARG A 213 -5.28 10.93 12.73
CA ARG A 213 -4.54 10.52 11.52
C ARG A 213 -3.11 11.08 11.37
N HIS A 214 -2.65 11.90 12.30
CA HIS A 214 -1.26 12.37 12.38
C HIS A 214 -0.39 11.50 13.32
N LEU A 215 -0.99 10.49 13.95
CA LEU A 215 -0.35 9.53 14.84
C LEU A 215 -0.29 8.15 14.17
N CYS A 216 0.92 7.63 14.04
CA CYS A 216 1.26 6.40 13.33
C CYS A 216 1.73 5.32 14.30
N LEU A 217 1.34 4.08 14.04
CA LEU A 217 1.92 2.89 14.63
C LEU A 217 3.39 2.80 14.22
N THR A 218 4.27 2.67 15.21
CA THR A 218 5.71 2.86 15.05
C THR A 218 6.45 1.84 15.90
N SER A 219 7.43 1.15 15.34
CA SER A 219 8.42 0.45 16.17
C SER A 219 9.41 1.46 16.75
N SER A 220 9.78 1.33 18.03
CA SER A 220 10.71 2.26 18.69
C SER A 220 12.07 2.29 17.99
N GLU A 221 12.48 1.13 17.47
CA GLU A 221 13.69 0.88 16.71
C GLU A 221 13.41 -0.16 15.63
N ARG A 222 14.33 -0.33 14.66
CA ARG A 222 14.20 -1.31 13.57
C ARG A 222 15.01 -2.58 13.85
N ASN A 223 14.98 -3.05 15.09
CA ASN A 223 15.68 -4.24 15.56
C ASN A 223 14.73 -5.17 16.34
N TYR A 224 15.21 -6.39 16.58
CA TYR A 224 14.51 -7.39 17.39
C TYR A 224 14.24 -6.88 18.80
N GLY A 225 13.03 -7.10 19.30
CA GLY A 225 12.59 -6.72 20.64
C GLY A 225 12.15 -5.27 20.78
N ALA A 226 12.20 -4.47 19.70
CA ALA A 226 11.71 -3.09 19.73
C ALA A 226 10.21 -3.05 20.06
N MET A 227 9.82 -2.15 20.95
CA MET A 227 8.42 -1.97 21.33
C MET A 227 7.65 -1.31 20.20
N VAL A 228 6.39 -1.69 20.03
CA VAL A 228 5.46 -1.00 19.14
C VAL A 228 4.67 0.03 19.93
N VAL A 229 4.72 1.28 19.47
CA VAL A 229 4.11 2.45 20.09
C VAL A 229 3.34 3.25 19.04
N VAL A 230 2.60 4.25 19.49
CA VAL A 230 2.06 5.30 18.61
C VAL A 230 2.93 6.54 18.72
N SER A 231 3.37 7.09 17.60
CA SER A 231 4.14 8.35 17.56
C SER A 231 3.69 9.23 16.40
N ARG A 232 4.10 10.50 16.36
CA ARG A 232 3.77 11.37 15.23
C ARG A 232 4.27 10.78 13.90
N CYS A 233 3.41 10.77 12.89
CA CYS A 233 3.76 10.32 11.56
C CYS A 233 4.92 11.15 11.00
N ALA A 234 5.93 10.45 10.52
CA ALA A 234 7.18 10.95 9.99
C ALA A 234 7.64 10.02 8.86
N ASP A 235 8.68 10.44 8.14
CA ASP A 235 9.23 9.64 7.05
C ASP A 235 10.30 8.69 7.61
N LYS A 236 9.85 7.75 8.46
CA LYS A 236 10.72 6.80 9.17
C LYS A 236 10.39 5.38 8.75
N PRO A 237 11.38 4.52 8.45
CA PRO A 237 11.09 3.15 8.06
C PRO A 237 10.34 2.34 9.13
N GLN A 238 10.47 2.71 10.41
CA GLN A 238 9.75 2.14 11.55
C GLN A 238 8.23 2.34 11.49
N GLN A 239 7.76 3.24 10.63
CA GLN A 239 6.33 3.54 10.45
C GLN A 239 5.75 2.92 9.19
N ARG A 240 6.57 2.24 8.38
CA ARG A 240 6.13 1.49 7.21
C ARG A 240 5.91 0.03 7.59
N TRP A 241 4.70 -0.44 7.34
CA TRP A 241 4.23 -1.78 7.62
C TRP A 241 3.67 -2.42 6.35
N GLY A 242 4.00 -3.68 6.11
CA GLY A 242 3.38 -4.53 5.13
C GLY A 242 2.31 -5.42 5.77
N LEU A 243 1.22 -5.66 5.06
CA LEU A 243 0.22 -6.67 5.42
C LEU A 243 0.43 -7.87 4.52
N ALA A 244 1.05 -8.92 5.06
CA ALA A 244 1.49 -10.07 4.29
C ALA A 244 0.39 -11.14 4.16
N GLU A 245 0.48 -11.96 3.11
CA GLU A 245 -0.47 -13.04 2.81
C GLU A 245 -0.51 -14.12 3.91
N ASP A 246 0.58 -14.26 4.68
CA ASP A 246 0.68 -15.17 5.82
C ASP A 246 0.08 -14.60 7.12
N SER A 247 -0.66 -13.49 7.02
CA SER A 247 -1.31 -12.80 8.14
C SER A 247 -0.33 -12.15 9.13
N THR A 248 0.92 -11.91 8.73
CA THR A 248 1.86 -11.09 9.51
C THR A 248 1.72 -9.60 9.17
N ILE A 249 2.09 -8.75 10.12
CA ILE A 249 2.29 -7.31 9.90
C ILE A 249 3.79 -7.06 9.99
N ASN A 250 4.44 -6.81 8.85
CA ASN A 250 5.91 -6.87 8.75
C ASN A 250 6.55 -5.52 8.43
N HIS A 251 7.82 -5.35 8.76
CA HIS A 251 8.61 -4.28 8.16
C HIS A 251 9.11 -4.74 6.78
N PRO A 252 8.82 -4.00 5.69
CA PRO A 252 9.25 -4.36 4.34
C PRO A 252 10.77 -4.57 4.23
N ASN A 253 11.16 -5.54 3.41
CA ASN A 253 12.57 -5.91 3.13
C ASN A 253 13.38 -6.23 4.40
N THR A 254 12.70 -6.74 5.44
CA THR A 254 13.33 -7.29 6.65
C THR A 254 12.67 -8.63 7.00
N ASN A 255 13.30 -9.40 7.89
CA ASN A 255 12.67 -10.59 8.49
C ASN A 255 11.95 -10.26 9.81
N LEU A 256 11.49 -9.01 9.98
CA LEU A 256 10.91 -8.52 11.23
C LEU A 256 9.39 -8.34 11.09
N VAL A 257 8.64 -8.86 12.06
CA VAL A 257 7.17 -8.84 12.12
C VAL A 257 6.69 -8.36 13.49
N MET A 258 5.48 -7.83 13.53
CA MET A 258 4.80 -7.49 14.77
C MET A 258 4.41 -8.78 15.51
N ASP A 259 4.79 -8.84 16.78
CA ASP A 259 4.60 -10.00 17.64
C ASP A 259 4.06 -9.57 19.00
N VAL A 260 3.45 -10.51 19.70
CA VAL A 260 2.91 -10.35 21.04
C VAL A 260 3.72 -11.19 21.99
N ARG A 261 4.55 -10.53 22.79
CA ARG A 261 5.44 -11.16 23.75
C ARG A 261 4.83 -11.11 25.15
N ARG A 262 4.64 -12.29 25.75
CA ARG A 262 4.22 -12.43 27.15
C ARG A 262 5.37 -13.01 27.97
N GLU A 263 6.16 -12.13 28.57
CA GLU A 263 7.26 -12.56 29.45
C GLU A 263 6.79 -13.01 30.82
N VAL A 264 5.77 -12.34 31.38
CA VAL A 264 5.24 -12.61 32.72
C VAL A 264 3.74 -12.90 32.61
N PRO A 265 3.24 -14.05 33.10
CA PRO A 265 1.83 -14.44 32.93
C PRO A 265 0.80 -13.45 33.48
N LEU A 266 1.19 -12.65 34.49
CA LEU A 266 0.32 -11.71 35.19
C LEU A 266 0.39 -10.27 34.66
N LEU A 267 1.31 -9.98 33.72
CA LEU A 267 1.40 -8.65 33.12
C LEU A 267 0.69 -8.63 31.76
N PRO A 268 0.17 -7.46 31.35
CA PRO A 268 -0.31 -7.28 29.99
C PRO A 268 0.77 -7.68 28.97
N PRO A 269 0.41 -8.38 27.89
CA PRO A 269 1.37 -8.72 26.86
C PRO A 269 1.91 -7.45 26.20
N MET A 270 3.18 -7.50 25.80
CA MET A 270 3.85 -6.43 25.09
C MET A 270 3.75 -6.67 23.59
N ILE A 271 3.50 -5.61 22.83
CA ILE A 271 3.54 -5.67 21.37
C ILE A 271 4.93 -5.20 20.96
N VAL A 272 5.66 -6.08 20.27
CA VAL A 272 7.05 -5.88 19.88
C VAL A 272 7.23 -6.18 18.40
N VAL A 273 8.42 -5.89 17.91
CA VAL A 273 8.90 -6.39 16.63
C VAL A 273 9.85 -7.56 16.89
N ASP A 274 9.58 -8.71 16.29
CA ASP A 274 10.36 -9.93 16.44
C ASP A 274 10.74 -10.51 15.05
N LYS A 275 11.67 -11.45 15.00
CA LYS A 275 11.97 -12.24 13.81
C LYS A 275 10.78 -13.10 13.45
N HIS A 276 10.47 -13.15 12.16
CA HIS A 276 9.44 -14.05 11.66
C HIS A 276 9.81 -15.51 11.95
N ASP A 277 8.98 -16.19 12.73
CA ASP A 277 9.17 -17.59 13.15
C ASP A 277 7.93 -18.47 12.90
N GLY A 278 6.83 -17.87 12.40
CA GLY A 278 5.58 -18.55 12.07
C GLY A 278 4.68 -18.84 13.28
N ALA A 279 5.03 -18.35 14.47
CA ALA A 279 4.25 -18.53 15.68
C ALA A 279 2.86 -17.89 15.56
N ALA A 280 1.89 -18.45 16.29
CA ALA A 280 0.54 -17.90 16.32
C ALA A 280 0.50 -16.48 16.90
N SER A 281 1.47 -16.10 17.74
CA SER A 281 1.59 -14.75 18.31
C SER A 281 1.89 -13.67 17.26
N GLN A 282 2.39 -14.06 16.08
CA GLN A 282 2.71 -13.16 14.96
C GLN A 282 1.58 -13.03 13.93
N ARG A 283 0.43 -13.69 14.16
CA ARG A 283 -0.71 -13.70 13.22
C ARG A 283 -1.77 -12.68 13.62
N TRP A 284 -2.15 -11.87 12.64
CA TRP A 284 -3.08 -10.76 12.79
C TRP A 284 -4.21 -10.87 11.77
N THR A 285 -5.39 -10.37 12.12
CA THR A 285 -6.55 -10.32 11.24
C THR A 285 -7.07 -8.88 11.15
N ILE A 286 -7.20 -8.38 9.94
CA ILE A 286 -7.81 -7.07 9.64
C ILE A 286 -9.29 -7.31 9.35
N TYR A 287 -10.20 -6.63 10.06
CA TYR A 287 -11.65 -6.83 9.90
C TYR A 287 -12.49 -5.64 10.38
#